data_AF-A0A9W6VDP4-F1
#
_entry.id   AF-A0A9W6VDP4-F1
#
_cell.length_a   1.000
_cell.length_b   1.000
_cell.length_c   1.000
_cell.angle_alpha   90.00
_cell.angle_beta   90.00
_cell.angle_gamma   90.00
#
_symmetry.space_group_name_H-M   'P 1'
#
loop_
_entity.id
_entity.type
_entity.pdbx_description
1 polymer ?
#
loop_
_entity_poly.entity_id
_entity_poly.type
_entity_poly.pdbx_seq_one_letter_code
_entity_poly.pdbx_strand_id
1 'polypeptide(L)' 'MRHAADGPVLVDFWAQWCPPRHMIAPVLDQIAAERPITVVKLNSDENPTVARDYQVMSLPTLMLFVDGKPVAT' A
#
# COMPACT_ATOMS: atom_id res chain seq x y z
N MET A 1 14.37 15.09 10.84
CA MET A 1 13.91 14.21 9.74
C MET A 1 13.77 12.79 10.27
N ARG A 2 12.57 12.41 10.71
CA ARG A 2 12.18 11.00 10.86
C ARG A 2 10.94 10.84 9.97
N HIS A 3 11.14 10.34 8.76
CA HIS A 3 10.07 10.13 7.78
C HIS A 3 9.75 8.63 7.59
N ALA A 4 10.31 7.76 8.43
CA ALA A 4 9.98 6.35 8.46
C ALA A 4 9.05 6.07 9.64
N ALA A 5 7.98 5.30 9.40
CA ALA A 5 7.18 4.74 10.48
C ALA A 5 8.06 3.81 11.34
N ASP A 6 7.77 3.72 12.63
CA ASP A 6 8.55 2.89 13.57
C ASP A 6 8.34 1.36 13.39
N GLY A 7 7.58 0.94 12.37
CA GLY A 7 7.26 -0.47 12.08
C GLY A 7 6.91 -0.72 10.61
N PRO A 8 6.56 -1.96 10.24
CA PRO A 8 6.23 -2.32 8.86
C PRO A 8 5.07 -1.49 8.31
N VAL A 9 5.16 -1.11 7.03
CA VAL A 9 4.14 -0.34 6.32
C VAL A 9 3.69 -1.12 5.09
N LEU A 10 2.42 -1.47 5.01
CA LEU A 10 1.82 -2.07 3.82
C LEU A 10 1.10 -1.00 3.01
N VAL A 11 1.57 -0.76 1.78
CA VAL A 11 0.96 0.20 0.86
C VAL A 11 0.05 -0.54 -0.11
N ASP A 12 -1.23 -0.17 -0.13
CA ASP A 12 -2.22 -0.60 -1.12
C ASP A 12 -2.29 0.44 -2.25
N PHE A 13 -1.66 0.12 -3.38
CA PHE A 13 -1.81 0.88 -4.62
C PHE A 13 -3.12 0.48 -5.28
N TRP A 14 -4.05 1.44 -5.38
CA TRP A 14 -5.41 1.17 -5.85
C TRP A 14 -5.88 2.23 -6.86
N ALA A 15 -7.01 1.96 -7.52
CA ALA A 15 -7.76 2.93 -8.32
C ALA A 15 -9.27 2.63 -8.28
N GLN A 16 -10.10 3.64 -8.56
CA GLN A 16 -11.58 3.54 -8.47
C GLN A 16 -12.17 2.54 -9.47
N TRP A 17 -11.55 2.42 -10.63
CA TRP A 17 -11.99 1.54 -11.72
C TRP A 17 -11.59 0.08 -11.50
N CYS A 18 -10.92 -0.25 -10.38
CA CYS A 18 -10.45 -1.59 -10.05
C CYS A 18 -11.42 -2.29 -9.07
N PRO A 19 -12.31 -3.20 -9.54
CA PRO A 19 -13.34 -3.81 -8.70
C PRO A 19 -12.82 -4.62 -7.48
N PRO A 20 -11.68 -5.36 -7.58
CA PRO A 20 -11.12 -6.10 -6.44
C PRO A 20 -10.81 -5.27 -5.19
N ARG A 21 -10.64 -3.95 -5.33
CA ARG A 21 -10.41 -3.01 -4.21
C ARG A 21 -11.43 -3.19 -3.08
N HIS A 22 -12.71 -3.36 -3.42
CA HIS A 22 -13.78 -3.45 -2.40
C HIS A 22 -13.68 -4.72 -1.55
N MET A 23 -13.05 -5.78 -2.06
CA MET A 23 -12.84 -7.02 -1.30
C MET A 23 -11.58 -6.96 -0.43
N ILE A 24 -10.54 -6.29 -0.92
CA ILE A 24 -9.23 -6.24 -0.25
C ILE A 24 -9.22 -5.22 0.89
N ALA A 25 -9.85 -4.05 0.71
CA ALA A 25 -9.82 -2.99 1.73
C ALA A 25 -10.31 -3.44 3.12
N PRO A 26 -11.42 -4.19 3.29
CA PRO A 26 -11.85 -4.70 4.60
C PRO A 26 -10.84 -5.66 5.24
N VAL A 27 -10.16 -6.47 4.44
CA VAL A 27 -9.14 -7.43 4.93
C VAL A 27 -7.91 -6.68 5.42
N LEU A 28 -7.48 -5.64 4.70
CA LEU A 28 -6.37 -4.80 5.14
C LEU A 28 -6.69 -4.04 6.42
N ASP A 29 -7.93 -3.55 6.57
CA ASP A 29 -8.38 -2.88 7.79
C ASP A 29 -8.37 -3.85 8.99
N GLN A 30 -8.75 -5.13 8.80
CA GLN A 30 -8.62 -6.17 9.82
C GLN A 30 -7.16 -6.47 10.19
N ILE A 31 -6.28 -6.60 9.20
CA ILE A 31 -4.85 -6.84 9.44
C ILE A 31 -4.23 -5.70 10.26
N ALA A 32 -4.58 -4.44 9.96
CA ALA A 32 -4.12 -3.28 10.71
C ALA A 32 -4.64 -3.25 12.16
N ALA A 33 -5.81 -3.85 12.42
CA ALA A 33 -6.37 -3.94 13.77
C ALA A 33 -5.72 -5.06 14.61
N GLU A 34 -5.32 -6.15 13.97
CA GLU A 34 -4.80 -7.35 14.66
C GLU A 34 -3.27 -7.36 14.80
N ARG A 35 -2.57 -6.58 14.00
CA ARG A 35 -1.09 -6.59 13.93
C ARG A 35 -0.53 -5.19 14.02
N PRO A 36 0.69 -5.02 14.57
CA PRO A 36 1.38 -3.72 14.60
C PRO A 36 1.97 -3.38 13.23
N ILE A 37 1.11 -3.27 12.21
CA ILE A 37 1.44 -2.88 10.84
C ILE A 37 0.63 -1.65 10.47
N THR A 38 1.29 -0.69 9.84
CA THR A 38 0.59 0.49 9.30
C THR A 38 0.13 0.18 7.88
N VAL A 39 -1.16 0.33 7.60
CA VAL A 39 -1.70 0.22 6.23
C VAL A 39 -1.90 1.62 5.66
N VAL A 40 -1.34 1.87 4.48
CA VAL A 40 -1.48 3.13 3.74
C VAL A 40 -2.15 2.83 2.40
N LYS A 41 -3.16 3.62 2.03
CA LYS A 41 -3.85 3.51 0.74
C LYS A 41 -3.36 4.61 -0.18
N LEU A 42 -2.86 4.27 -1.37
CA LEU A 42 -2.36 5.22 -2.36
C LEU A 42 -3.15 5.07 -3.66
N ASN A 43 -3.92 6.12 -4.00
CA ASN A 43 -4.63 6.17 -5.27
C ASN A 43 -3.62 6.43 -6.39
N SER A 44 -3.46 5.46 -7.30
CA SER A 44 -2.48 5.49 -8.37
C SER A 44 -2.84 6.47 -9.49
N ASP A 45 -4.14 6.77 -9.68
CA ASP A 45 -4.59 7.78 -10.63
C ASP A 45 -4.20 9.20 -10.15
N GLU A 46 -4.24 9.44 -8.85
CA GLU A 46 -3.86 10.73 -8.22
C GLU A 46 -2.34 10.85 -8.04
N ASN A 47 -1.62 9.73 -7.96
CA ASN A 47 -0.18 9.67 -7.69
C ASN A 47 0.58 8.87 -8.77
N PRO A 48 0.44 9.22 -10.07
CA PRO A 48 0.96 8.39 -11.17
C PRO A 48 2.49 8.30 -11.18
N THR A 49 3.19 9.37 -10.78
CA THR A 49 4.65 9.37 -10.66
C THR A 49 5.12 8.38 -9.60
N VAL A 50 4.47 8.34 -8.44
CA VAL A 50 4.83 7.42 -7.35
C VAL A 50 4.57 5.98 -7.77
N ALA A 51 3.42 5.70 -8.38
CA ALA A 51 3.10 4.37 -8.90
C ALA A 51 4.14 3.90 -9.94
N ARG A 52 4.56 4.79 -10.84
CA ARG A 52 5.60 4.51 -11.85
C ARG A 52 6.97 4.25 -11.20
N ASP A 53 7.36 5.09 -10.25
CA ASP A 53 8.68 5.01 -9.60
C ASP A 53 8.82 3.69 -8.79
N TYR A 54 7.71 3.15 -8.27
CA TYR A 54 7.63 1.83 -7.66
C TYR A 54 7.26 0.69 -8.62
N GLN A 55 7.23 0.97 -9.93
CA GLN A 55 6.96 -0.02 -10.99
C GLN A 55 5.64 -0.78 -10.81
N VAL A 56 4.59 -0.10 -10.37
CA VAL A 56 3.25 -0.67 -10.24
C VAL A 56 2.64 -0.84 -11.64
N MET A 57 2.57 -2.10 -12.10
CA MET A 57 2.11 -2.45 -13.45
C MET A 57 0.63 -2.84 -13.51
N SER A 58 0.05 -3.25 -12.39
CA SER A 58 -1.34 -3.70 -12.28
C SER A 58 -1.95 -3.24 -10.97
N LEU A 59 -3.26 -3.01 -10.95
CA LEU A 59 -3.99 -2.65 -9.74
C LEU A 59 -4.98 -3.74 -9.33
N PRO A 60 -5.14 -4.00 -8.02
CA PRO A 60 -4.33 -3.41 -6.94
C PRO A 60 -2.92 -4.02 -6.90
N THR A 61 -1.97 -3.32 -6.29
CA THR A 61 -0.65 -3.86 -5.93
C THR A 61 -0.42 -3.58 -4.44
N LEU A 62 0.02 -4.60 -3.69
CA LEU A 62 0.31 -4.47 -2.27
C LEU A 62 1.82 -4.52 -2.07
N MET A 63 2.44 -3.47 -1.52
CA MET A 63 3.88 -3.43 -1.32
C MET A 63 4.21 -3.27 0.16
N LEU A 64 5.01 -4.17 0.72
CA LEU A 64 5.46 -4.12 2.10
C LEU A 64 6.77 -3.36 2.20
N PHE A 65 6.83 -2.39 3.09
CA PHE A 65 8.01 -1.63 3.44
C PHE A 65 8.46 -1.92 4.86
N VAL A 66 9.77 -2.09 5.04
CA VAL A 66 10.45 -2.18 6.34
C VAL A 66 11.68 -1.27 6.28
N ASP A 67 11.88 -0.43 7.31
CA ASP A 67 12.94 0.58 7.36
C ASP A 67 13.00 1.48 6.11
N GLY A 68 11.81 1.82 5.59
CA GLY A 68 11.65 2.67 4.40
C GLY A 68 12.01 2.02 3.06
N LYS A 69 12.25 0.70 3.03
CA LYS A 69 12.58 -0.05 1.81
C LYS A 69 11.52 -1.08 1.47
N PRO A 70 11.17 -1.25 0.18
CA PRO A 70 10.27 -2.32 -0.24
C PRO A 70 10.96 -3.68 -0.04
N VAL A 71 10.26 -4.61 0.61
CA VAL A 71 10.76 -5.97 0.91
C VAL A 71 9.88 -7.06 0.29
N ALA A 72 8.66 -6.73 -0.13
CA ALA A 72 7.76 -7.64 -0.85
C ALA A 72 6.75 -6.86 -1.71
N THR A 73 6.26 -7.49 -2.79
CA THR A 73 5.23 -6.98 -3.70
C THR A 73 4.35 -8.13 -4.16
#